data_AF-A0A354XIE7-F1
#
_entry.id   AF-A0A354XIE7-F1
#
_cell.length_a   1.000
_cell.length_b   1.000
_cell.length_c   1.000
_cell.angle_alpha   90.00
_cell.angle_beta   90.00
_cell.angle_gamma   90.00
#
_symmetry.space_group_name_H-M   'P 1'
#
loop_
_entity.id
_entity.type
_entity.pdbx_description
1 polymer ?
#
loop_
_entity_poly.entity_id
_entity_poly.type
_entity_poly.pdbx_seq_one_letter_code
_entity_poly.pdbx_strand_id
1 'polypeptide(L)' 'MHIVIPDDYQDCARDLDAFAKLSGHRVTIYNDTVSDE' A
#
# COMPACT_ATOMS: atom_id res chain seq x y z
N MET A 1 5.44 1.68 12.53
CA MET A 1 5.94 2.58 11.46
C MET A 1 4.78 3.00 10.58
N HIS A 2 4.95 4.05 9.79
CA HIS A 2 4.02 4.40 8.70
C HIS A 2 4.66 3.98 7.38
N ILE A 3 4.01 3.06 6.68
CA ILE A 3 4.44 2.47 5.41
C ILE A 3 3.47 2.96 4.33
N VAL A 4 4.01 3.46 3.22
CA VAL A 4 3.24 3.97 2.09
C VAL A 4 3.56 3.12 0.86
N ILE A 5 2.53 2.60 0.20
CA ILE A 5 2.61 1.86 -1.06
C ILE A 5 1.92 2.73 -2.13
N PRO A 6 2.66 3.51 -2.93
CA PRO A 6 2.10 4.25 -4.05
C PRO A 6 1.90 3.35 -5.28
N ASP A 7 1.12 3.85 -6.26
CA ASP A 7 0.98 3.26 -7.60
C ASP A 7 0.45 1.80 -7.64
N ASP A 8 -0.33 1.38 -6.64
CA ASP A 8 -1.00 0.07 -6.65
C ASP A 8 -2.34 0.15 -7.41
N TYR A 9 -2.27 0.42 -8.72
CA TYR A 9 -3.44 0.67 -9.56
C TYR A 9 -4.51 -0.42 -9.54
N GLN A 10 -4.10 -1.65 -9.23
CA GLN A 10 -4.96 -2.84 -9.22
C GLN A 10 -5.41 -3.23 -7.83
N ASP A 11 -4.99 -2.47 -6.81
CA ASP A 11 -5.18 -2.77 -5.40
C ASP A 11 -4.75 -4.21 -5.01
N CYS A 12 -3.70 -4.71 -5.67
CA CYS A 12 -3.32 -6.12 -5.58
C CYS A 12 -2.25 -6.39 -4.51
N ALA A 13 -1.56 -5.35 -4.02
CA ALA A 13 -0.50 -5.53 -3.03
C ALA A 13 -1.03 -6.12 -1.71
N ARG A 14 -2.28 -5.84 -1.36
CA ARG A 14 -2.95 -6.39 -0.16
C ARG A 14 -3.30 -7.88 -0.28
N ASP A 15 -3.37 -8.41 -1.50
CA ASP A 15 -3.70 -9.81 -1.76
C ASP A 15 -2.47 -10.73 -1.75
N LEU A 16 -1.26 -10.15 -1.71
CA LEU A 16 -0.03 -10.91 -1.61
C LEU A 16 0.12 -11.51 -0.21
N ASP A 17 0.51 -12.78 -0.12
CA ASP A 17 0.83 -13.45 1.16
C ASP A 17 1.84 -12.66 2.02
N ALA A 18 2.76 -11.94 1.35
CA ALA A 18 3.76 -11.13 2.00
C ALA A 18 3.18 -9.92 2.76
N PHE A 19 1.98 -9.45 2.40
CA PHE A 19 1.32 -8.31 3.05
C PHE A 19 1.10 -8.56 4.55
N ALA A 20 0.88 -9.82 4.94
CA ALA A 20 0.74 -10.23 6.34
C ALA A 20 1.96 -9.85 7.21
N LYS A 21 3.15 -9.69 6.62
CA LYS A 21 4.37 -9.27 7.33
C LYS A 21 4.31 -7.81 7.78
N LEU A 22 3.40 -7.01 7.25
CA LEU A 22 3.20 -5.61 7.64
C LEU A 22 2.28 -5.45 8.86
N SER A 23 1.80 -6.55 9.44
CA SER A 23 0.95 -6.54 10.64
C SER A 23 1.59 -5.76 11.79
N GLY A 24 0.79 -4.89 12.43
CA GLY A 24 1.27 -3.99 13.48
C GLY A 24 1.92 -2.70 12.96
N HIS A 25 1.88 -2.45 11.65
CA HIS A 25 2.27 -1.17 11.06
C HIS A 25 1.08 -0.45 10.44
N ARG A 26 1.12 0.88 10.41
CA ARG A 26 0.14 1.68 9.66
C ARG A 26 0.55 1.60 8.19
N VAL A 27 -0.30 1.04 7.34
CA VAL A 27 -0.10 0.94 5.90
C VAL A 27 -1.11 1.84 5.19
N THR A 28 -0.64 2.65 4.25
CA THR A 28 -1.47 3.44 3.34
C THR A 28 -1.14 3.00 1.91
N ILE A 29 -2.15 2.59 1.16
CA ILE A 29 -2.03 2.18 -0.24
C ILE A 29 -2.72 3.25 -1.09
N TYR A 30 -2.02 3.76 -2.11
CA TYR A 30 -2.60 4.62 -3.12
C TYR A 30 -2.79 3.82 -4.41
N ASN A 31 -4.02 3.82 -4.92
CA ASN A 31 -4.41 3.07 -6.12
C ASN A 31 -4.44 3.96 -7.38
N ASP A 32 -3.91 5.18 -7.28
CA ASP A 32 -3.79 6.17 -8.32
C ASP A 32 -2.34 6.65 -8.43
N THR A 33 -2.04 7.41 -9.48
CA THR A 33 -0.79 8.15 -9.57
C THR A 33 -0.81 9.28 -8.55
N VAL A 34 0.36 9.65 -8.03
CA VAL A 34 0.54 10.87 -7.23
C VAL A 34 -0.09 12.06 -7.97
N SER A 35 -1.27 12.50 -7.55
CA SER A 35 -1.76 13.83 -7.87
C SER A 35 -1.05 14.78 -6.92
N ASP A 36 -0.09 15.55 -7.46
CA ASP A 36 0.59 16.63 -6.75
C ASP A 36 -0.46 17.67 -6.29
N GLU A 37 -0.68 17.77 -4.98
CA GLU A 37 -1.28 18.96 -4.32
C GLU A 37 -0.21 19.70 -3.50
#